data_AF-A0A7X7YRA0-F1
#
_entry.id   AF-A0A7X7YRA0-F1
#
_cell.length_a   1.000
_cell.length_b   1.000
_cell.length_c   1.000
_cell.angle_alpha   90.00
_cell.angle_beta   90.00
_cell.angle_gamma   90.00
#
_symmetry.space_group_name_H-M   'P 1'
#
loop_
_entity.id
_entity.type
_entity.pdbx_description
1 polymer ?
#
loop_
_entity_poly.entity_id
_entity_poly.type
_entity_poly.pdbx_seq_one_letter_code
_entity_poly.pdbx_strand_id
1 'polypeptide(L)'
;VFFLVTGDADFTALVNKIKSYGKNVMALARTKSTSYELISAVDLFIPYEDIVKNERLSDPVDRLSDEIEVFLRRSGKDFTIDNLSRFLSSFNINPTKYGVQTLRELSDIIYERKVQKPERIRDIKILFLRNVIFGDLNEEKLVEFSEKNNIEMGNLKTAIDILMRDDVIELKNGYYNVKRTKAFFLTLLEKYPVEYSHISEFIEKSYKAFSAGRVRSLSQLLQSEFKISSAEFKSYIDAIKRSGCLKGLDDSDYISYSTPAKIVCTLEELKVCTLCYYVKRVLSQTFVFKEEMDILKEIIFSNDKIIFEKCLDTLLKRGEITELENVYFYTPV
;
A
#
# COMPACT_ATOMS: atom_id res chain seq x y z
N VAL A 1 26.45 -13.36 -11.27
CA VAL A 1 25.28 -13.50 -10.38
C VAL A 1 25.46 -12.52 -9.25
N PHE A 2 24.48 -11.66 -9.00
CA PHE A 2 24.48 -10.71 -7.88
C PHE A 2 23.55 -11.25 -6.79
N PHE A 3 23.98 -11.15 -5.53
CA PHE A 3 23.17 -11.54 -4.38
C PHE A 3 22.77 -10.30 -3.59
N LEU A 4 21.46 -10.13 -3.38
CA LEU A 4 20.89 -9.08 -2.55
C LEU A 4 20.37 -9.70 -1.26
N VAL A 5 20.80 -9.17 -0.11
CA VAL A 5 20.24 -9.54 1.20
C VAL A 5 19.34 -8.40 1.67
N THR A 6 18.13 -8.33 1.11
CA THR A 6 17.17 -7.27 1.39
C THR A 6 15.75 -7.68 0.98
N GLY A 7 14.75 -7.23 1.75
CA GLY A 7 13.34 -7.37 1.42
C GLY A 7 12.72 -6.09 0.82
N ASP A 8 13.49 -5.02 0.70
CA ASP A 8 12.99 -3.69 0.39
C ASP A 8 12.67 -3.52 -1.11
N ALA A 9 11.43 -3.11 -1.39
CA ALA A 9 10.90 -2.85 -2.73
C ALA A 9 11.75 -1.84 -3.52
N ASP A 10 12.41 -0.90 -2.84
CA ASP A 10 13.21 0.15 -3.46
C ASP A 10 14.38 -0.42 -4.30
N PHE A 11 14.82 -1.66 -4.03
CA PHE A 11 15.86 -2.33 -4.80
C PHE A 11 15.38 -2.89 -6.16
N THR A 12 14.08 -2.88 -6.44
CA THR A 12 13.51 -3.40 -7.70
C THR A 12 14.13 -2.71 -8.93
N ALA A 13 14.34 -1.38 -8.87
CA ALA A 13 14.96 -0.64 -9.96
C ALA A 13 16.43 -1.06 -10.19
N LEU A 14 17.17 -1.33 -9.11
CA LEU A 14 18.53 -1.85 -9.18
C LEU A 14 18.56 -3.25 -9.80
N VAL A 15 17.64 -4.13 -9.39
CA VAL A 15 17.49 -5.48 -9.95
C VAL A 15 17.29 -5.41 -11.47
N ASN A 16 16.33 -4.61 -11.93
CA ASN A 16 16.06 -4.45 -13.36
C ASN A 16 17.26 -3.89 -14.12
N LYS A 17 17.99 -2.93 -13.53
CA LYS A 17 19.21 -2.39 -14.14
C LYS A 17 20.32 -3.43 -14.24
N ILE A 18 20.56 -4.22 -13.21
CA ILE A 18 21.56 -5.30 -13.23
C ILE A 18 21.20 -6.34 -14.31
N LYS A 19 19.92 -6.73 -14.39
CA LYS A 19 19.43 -7.67 -15.40
C LYS A 19 19.55 -7.13 -16.82
N SER A 20 19.41 -5.83 -17.04
CA SER A 20 19.63 -5.20 -18.35
C SER A 20 21.06 -5.39 -18.89
N TYR A 21 22.03 -5.66 -18.03
CA TYR A 21 23.41 -6.02 -18.41
C TYR A 21 23.62 -7.52 -18.65
N GLY A 22 22.54 -8.31 -18.73
CA GLY A 22 22.59 -9.77 -18.91
C GLY A 22 23.13 -10.51 -17.68
N LYS A 23 22.94 -9.96 -16.47
CA LYS A 23 23.41 -10.55 -15.22
C LYS A 23 22.23 -11.07 -14.39
N ASN A 24 22.36 -12.26 -13.84
CA ASN A 24 21.34 -12.82 -12.95
C ASN A 24 21.43 -12.21 -11.54
N VAL A 25 20.28 -11.98 -10.92
CA VAL A 25 20.13 -11.44 -9.57
C VAL A 25 19.34 -12.42 -8.70
N MET A 26 19.86 -12.70 -7.52
CA MET A 26 19.24 -13.54 -6.51
C MET A 26 18.98 -12.69 -5.26
N ALA A 27 17.81 -12.80 -4.65
CA ALA A 27 17.52 -12.15 -3.38
C ALA A 27 17.34 -13.18 -2.27
N LEU A 28 17.87 -12.86 -1.09
CA LEU A 28 17.72 -13.62 0.14
C LEU A 28 17.15 -12.69 1.20
N ALA A 29 15.92 -12.95 1.61
CA ALA A 29 15.25 -12.13 2.62
C ALA A 29 14.10 -12.90 3.26
N ARG A 30 13.54 -12.34 4.34
CA ARG A 30 12.37 -12.93 5.00
C ARG A 30 11.15 -12.77 4.12
N THR A 31 10.46 -13.88 3.84
CA THR A 31 9.28 -13.88 2.95
C THR A 31 8.20 -12.91 3.44
N LYS A 32 7.99 -12.81 4.76
CA LYS A 32 6.96 -11.98 5.38
C LYS A 32 7.22 -10.46 5.31
N SER A 33 8.46 -10.03 5.14
CA SER A 33 8.84 -8.61 5.14
C SER A 33 9.47 -8.18 3.83
N THR A 34 9.28 -8.97 2.78
CA THR A 34 9.81 -8.70 1.45
C THR A 34 8.68 -8.30 0.52
N SER A 35 8.87 -7.21 -0.20
CA SER A 35 7.90 -6.74 -1.20
C SER A 35 7.78 -7.72 -2.36
N TYR A 36 6.55 -7.91 -2.84
CA TYR A 36 6.26 -8.78 -3.98
C TYR A 36 6.92 -8.27 -5.27
N GLU A 37 7.05 -6.95 -5.42
CA GLU A 37 7.74 -6.30 -6.53
C GLU A 37 9.22 -6.70 -6.59
N LEU A 38 9.90 -6.82 -5.44
CA LEU A 38 11.28 -7.29 -5.41
C LEU A 38 11.37 -8.78 -5.75
N ILE A 39 10.48 -9.61 -5.20
CA ILE A 39 10.44 -11.07 -5.43
C ILE A 39 10.23 -11.37 -6.91
N SER A 40 9.34 -10.63 -7.56
CA SER A 40 9.02 -10.82 -8.98
C SER A 40 10.11 -10.30 -9.93
N ALA A 41 10.95 -9.36 -9.50
CA ALA A 41 12.01 -8.81 -10.33
C ALA A 41 13.27 -9.68 -10.37
N VAL A 42 13.58 -10.38 -9.28
CA VAL A 42 14.78 -11.24 -9.18
C VAL A 42 14.62 -12.55 -9.96
N ASP A 43 15.74 -13.17 -10.32
CA ASP A 43 15.75 -14.47 -11.03
C ASP A 43 15.53 -15.64 -10.08
N LEU A 44 15.98 -15.50 -8.83
CA LEU A 44 15.67 -16.44 -7.76
C LEU A 44 15.48 -15.69 -6.43
N PHE A 45 14.36 -15.94 -5.79
CA PHE A 45 14.14 -15.56 -4.40
C PHE A 45 14.41 -16.77 -3.51
N ILE A 46 15.30 -16.61 -2.54
CA ILE A 46 15.57 -17.61 -1.51
C ILE A 46 14.98 -17.08 -0.20
N PRO A 47 13.89 -17.66 0.29
CA PRO A 47 13.39 -17.38 1.62
C PRO A 47 14.51 -17.57 2.65
N TYR A 48 14.76 -16.56 3.48
CA TYR A 48 15.69 -16.68 4.60
C TYR A 48 15.31 -17.86 5.50
N GLU A 49 14.00 -18.13 5.60
CA GLU A 49 13.42 -19.25 6.33
C GLU A 49 13.89 -20.62 5.84
N ASP A 50 14.20 -20.78 4.55
CA ASP A 50 14.64 -22.06 3.97
C ASP A 50 16.11 -22.39 4.29
N ILE A 51 16.91 -21.37 4.59
CA ILE A 51 18.33 -21.48 4.90
C ILE A 51 18.53 -21.77 6.39
N VAL A 52 17.76 -21.11 7.25
CA VAL A 52 17.85 -21.27 8.70
C VAL A 52 16.90 -22.37 9.16
N LYS A 53 17.33 -23.63 9.02
CA LYS A 53 16.51 -24.83 9.28
C LYS A 53 16.12 -25.06 10.75
N ASN A 54 16.62 -24.26 11.70
CA ASN A 54 16.48 -24.55 13.13
C ASN A 54 16.42 -23.30 14.02
N GLU A 55 15.77 -22.26 13.54
CA GLU A 55 15.34 -21.21 14.45
C GLU A 55 13.80 -21.31 14.51
N ARG A 56 13.28 -21.68 15.68
CA ARG A 56 11.83 -21.63 15.98
C ARG A 56 11.42 -20.14 16.02
N LEU A 57 11.46 -19.47 14.87
CA LEU A 57 11.23 -18.04 14.64
C LEU A 57 9.75 -17.72 14.40
N SER A 58 8.85 -18.30 15.17
CA SER A 58 7.60 -17.57 15.37
C SER A 58 7.93 -16.50 16.40
N ASP A 59 7.83 -15.25 15.98
CA ASP A 59 7.92 -14.09 16.87
C ASP A 59 7.08 -14.38 18.13
N PRO A 60 7.61 -14.14 19.35
CA PRO A 60 6.88 -14.40 20.58
C PRO A 60 5.47 -13.82 20.59
N VAL A 61 5.27 -12.66 19.93
CA VAL A 61 3.98 -12.00 19.79
C VAL A 61 3.03 -12.80 18.88
N ASP A 62 3.54 -13.42 17.82
CA ASP A 62 2.75 -14.23 16.88
C ASP A 62 2.27 -15.52 17.57
N ARG A 63 3.14 -16.19 18.35
CA ARG A 63 2.72 -17.35 19.17
C ARG A 63 1.62 -16.98 20.15
N LEU A 64 1.82 -15.87 20.86
CA LEU A 64 0.84 -15.38 21.82
C LEU A 64 -0.49 -15.05 21.13
N SER A 65 -0.45 -14.43 19.94
CA SER A 65 -1.63 -14.16 19.13
C SER A 65 -2.42 -15.42 18.76
N ASP A 66 -1.72 -16.48 18.29
CA ASP A 66 -2.34 -17.75 17.92
C ASP A 66 -2.96 -18.46 19.13
N GLU A 67 -2.27 -18.46 20.28
CA GLU A 67 -2.80 -19.00 21.53
C GLU A 67 -4.06 -18.26 21.98
N ILE A 68 -4.04 -16.92 21.97
CA ILE A 68 -5.19 -16.09 22.34
C ILE A 68 -6.39 -16.39 21.44
N GLU A 69 -6.17 -16.56 20.14
CA GLU A 69 -7.23 -16.87 19.19
C GLU A 69 -7.92 -18.21 19.51
N VAL A 70 -7.14 -19.25 19.78
CA VAL A 70 -7.68 -20.56 20.16
C VAL A 70 -8.52 -20.44 21.44
N PHE A 71 -8.05 -19.67 22.42
CA PHE A 71 -8.78 -19.45 23.66
C PHE A 71 -10.06 -18.63 23.48
N LEU A 72 -10.01 -17.52 22.75
CA LEU A 72 -11.19 -16.69 22.48
C LEU A 72 -12.25 -17.48 21.72
N ARG A 73 -11.85 -18.27 20.71
CA ARG A 73 -12.74 -19.17 19.97
C ARG A 73 -13.40 -20.23 20.86
N ARG A 74 -12.62 -20.87 21.74
CA ARG A 74 -13.17 -21.83 22.74
C ARG A 74 -14.10 -21.18 23.75
N SER A 75 -13.92 -19.89 23.99
CA SER A 75 -14.74 -19.10 24.92
C SER A 75 -15.94 -18.44 24.25
N GLY A 76 -16.17 -18.67 22.95
CA GLY A 76 -17.25 -18.04 22.19
C GLY A 76 -17.14 -16.52 22.07
N LYS A 77 -15.92 -15.97 22.15
CA LYS A 77 -15.67 -14.53 22.07
C LYS A 77 -14.95 -14.15 20.78
N ASP A 78 -15.31 -13.01 20.23
CA ASP A 78 -14.67 -12.46 19.05
C ASP A 78 -13.31 -11.85 19.35
N PHE A 79 -12.45 -11.83 18.33
CA PHE A 79 -11.12 -11.24 18.41
C PHE A 79 -11.20 -9.71 18.27
N THR A 80 -11.47 -9.03 19.38
CA THR A 80 -11.53 -7.56 19.47
C THR A 80 -10.46 -7.03 20.42
N ILE A 81 -10.10 -5.76 20.29
CA ILE A 81 -9.08 -5.12 21.14
C ILE A 81 -9.45 -5.15 22.63
N ASP A 82 -10.75 -5.04 22.94
CA ASP A 82 -11.28 -5.13 24.30
C ASP A 82 -11.17 -6.56 24.86
N ASN A 83 -11.48 -7.57 24.04
CA ASN A 83 -11.36 -8.97 24.46
C ASN A 83 -9.90 -9.39 24.59
N LEU A 84 -9.02 -8.90 23.72
CA LEU A 84 -7.57 -9.07 23.83
C LEU A 84 -7.04 -8.46 25.13
N SER A 85 -7.38 -7.21 25.41
CA SER A 85 -6.91 -6.50 26.61
C SER A 85 -7.40 -7.17 27.89
N ARG A 86 -8.65 -7.65 27.91
CA ARG A 86 -9.18 -8.46 29.01
C ARG A 86 -8.42 -9.78 29.15
N PHE A 87 -8.16 -10.47 28.04
CA PHE A 87 -7.43 -11.74 28.05
C PHE A 87 -6.00 -11.58 28.57
N LEU A 88 -5.22 -10.67 27.99
CA LEU A 88 -3.83 -10.43 28.41
C LEU A 88 -3.73 -10.05 29.90
N SER A 89 -4.71 -9.28 30.39
CA SER A 89 -4.81 -8.93 31.82
C SER A 89 -5.17 -10.14 32.69
N SER A 90 -6.15 -10.96 32.29
CA SER A 90 -6.58 -12.15 33.05
C SER A 90 -5.50 -13.24 33.15
N PHE A 91 -4.66 -13.37 32.13
CA PHE A 91 -3.57 -14.34 32.10
C PHE A 91 -2.26 -13.79 32.69
N ASN A 92 -2.29 -12.58 33.26
CA ASN A 92 -1.15 -11.92 33.89
C ASN A 92 0.11 -11.91 32.98
N ILE A 93 -0.10 -11.63 31.70
CA ILE A 93 0.97 -11.61 30.70
C ILE A 93 1.91 -10.45 31.01
N ASN A 94 3.23 -10.72 31.03
CA ASN A 94 4.22 -9.67 31.22
C ASN A 94 4.58 -9.03 29.85
N PRO A 95 4.20 -7.78 29.57
CA PRO A 95 4.44 -7.12 28.28
C PRO A 95 5.93 -6.97 27.94
N THR A 96 6.79 -6.84 28.94
CA THR A 96 8.25 -6.67 28.73
C THR A 96 8.91 -7.88 28.08
N LYS A 97 8.34 -9.09 28.22
CA LYS A 97 8.80 -10.30 27.52
C LYS A 97 8.58 -10.25 26.01
N TYR A 98 7.73 -9.32 25.56
CA TYR A 98 7.35 -9.13 24.16
C TYR A 98 7.86 -7.79 23.60
N GLY A 99 8.79 -7.12 24.31
CA GLY A 99 9.45 -5.91 23.84
C GLY A 99 8.64 -4.61 24.03
N VAL A 100 7.58 -4.63 24.84
CA VAL A 100 6.70 -3.48 25.08
C VAL A 100 6.52 -3.19 26.57
N GLN A 101 6.16 -1.95 26.90
CA GLN A 101 6.11 -1.52 28.32
C GLN A 101 4.74 -1.74 28.95
N THR A 102 3.66 -1.74 28.16
CA THR A 102 2.29 -1.84 28.68
C THR A 102 1.51 -2.97 28.01
N LEU A 103 0.53 -3.53 28.73
CA LEU A 103 -0.40 -4.51 28.16
C LEU A 103 -1.26 -3.92 27.03
N ARG A 104 -1.55 -2.62 27.10
CA ARG A 104 -2.28 -1.91 26.06
C ARG A 104 -1.50 -1.89 24.75
N GLU A 105 -0.22 -1.51 24.82
CA GLU A 105 0.69 -1.54 23.68
C GLU A 105 0.85 -2.96 23.11
N LEU A 106 0.90 -3.98 23.98
CA LEU A 106 0.90 -5.38 23.54
C LEU A 106 -0.40 -5.78 22.84
N SER A 107 -1.57 -5.38 23.38
CA SER A 107 -2.87 -5.60 22.75
C SER A 107 -2.94 -4.93 21.38
N ASP A 108 -2.47 -3.68 21.28
CA ASP A 108 -2.46 -2.90 20.05
C ASP A 108 -1.57 -3.59 19.01
N ILE A 109 -0.37 -4.03 19.38
CA ILE A 109 0.52 -4.78 18.47
C ILE A 109 -0.06 -6.13 18.06
N ILE A 110 -0.63 -6.91 18.98
CA ILE A 110 -1.26 -8.21 18.65
C ILE A 110 -2.46 -7.99 17.73
N TYR A 111 -3.27 -6.98 18.06
CA TYR A 111 -4.41 -6.59 17.24
C TYR A 111 -3.91 -6.17 15.86
N GLU A 112 -3.00 -5.20 15.74
CA GLU A 112 -2.38 -4.71 14.49
C GLU A 112 -1.73 -5.82 13.66
N ARG A 113 -0.98 -6.73 14.28
CA ARG A 113 -0.32 -7.85 13.59
C ARG A 113 -1.32 -8.88 13.09
N LYS A 114 -2.38 -9.17 13.84
CA LYS A 114 -3.48 -9.97 13.30
C LYS A 114 -4.30 -9.18 12.28
N VAL A 115 -4.40 -7.87 12.47
CA VAL A 115 -4.96 -6.85 11.57
C VAL A 115 -4.03 -6.64 10.35
N GLN A 116 -2.88 -7.30 10.24
CA GLN A 116 -2.22 -7.52 8.94
C GLN A 116 -3.05 -8.46 8.05
N LYS A 117 -4.11 -9.11 8.56
CA LYS A 117 -5.23 -9.61 7.73
C LYS A 117 -5.82 -8.48 6.88
N PRO A 118 -6.22 -7.32 7.39
CA PRO A 118 -6.62 -6.15 6.62
C PRO A 118 -5.67 -5.71 5.52
N GLU A 119 -4.34 -5.71 5.70
CA GLU A 119 -3.44 -5.48 4.56
C GLU A 119 -3.56 -6.61 3.54
N ARG A 120 -3.48 -7.87 3.96
CA ARG A 120 -3.66 -9.03 3.06
C ARG A 120 -5.03 -9.05 2.36
N ILE A 121 -6.10 -8.70 3.04
CA ILE A 121 -7.47 -8.62 2.54
C ILE A 121 -7.60 -7.43 1.60
N ARG A 122 -6.97 -6.28 1.90
CA ARG A 122 -6.85 -5.16 0.96
C ARG A 122 -6.19 -5.61 -0.35
N ASP A 123 -5.10 -6.33 -0.26
CA ASP A 123 -4.36 -6.83 -1.42
C ASP A 123 -5.19 -7.82 -2.23
N ILE A 124 -5.87 -8.73 -1.55
CA ILE A 124 -6.80 -9.68 -2.15
C ILE A 124 -7.95 -8.94 -2.86
N LYS A 125 -8.55 -7.91 -2.22
CA LYS A 125 -9.63 -7.10 -2.84
C LYS A 125 -9.16 -6.49 -4.16
N ILE A 126 -7.99 -5.85 -4.18
CA ILE A 126 -7.45 -5.23 -5.40
C ILE A 126 -7.15 -6.27 -6.47
N LEU A 127 -6.50 -7.39 -6.10
CA LEU A 127 -6.18 -8.45 -7.04
C LEU A 127 -7.44 -9.10 -7.63
N PHE A 128 -8.45 -9.32 -6.79
CA PHE A 128 -9.76 -9.83 -7.20
C PHE A 128 -10.43 -8.87 -8.19
N LEU A 129 -10.53 -7.57 -7.85
CA LEU A 129 -11.13 -6.56 -8.73
C LEU A 129 -10.45 -6.50 -10.11
N ARG A 130 -9.12 -6.57 -10.16
CA ARG A 130 -8.38 -6.61 -11.44
C ARG A 130 -8.77 -7.82 -12.29
N ASN A 131 -8.95 -8.99 -11.68
CA ASN A 131 -9.35 -10.18 -12.42
C ASN A 131 -10.83 -10.17 -12.82
N VAL A 132 -11.68 -9.44 -12.10
CA VAL A 132 -13.05 -9.18 -12.53
C VAL A 132 -13.08 -8.21 -13.72
N ILE A 133 -12.22 -7.19 -13.75
CA ILE A 133 -12.20 -6.16 -14.80
C ILE A 133 -11.52 -6.65 -16.08
N PHE A 134 -10.38 -7.33 -15.96
CA PHE A 134 -9.52 -7.69 -17.08
C PHE A 134 -9.46 -9.21 -17.36
N GLY A 135 -10.02 -10.02 -16.46
CA GLY A 135 -10.03 -11.47 -16.58
C GLY A 135 -11.43 -12.01 -16.80
N ASP A 136 -11.54 -13.33 -16.69
CA ASP A 136 -12.79 -14.08 -16.81
C ASP A 136 -13.06 -14.82 -15.50
N LEU A 137 -13.33 -14.05 -14.43
CA LEU A 137 -13.53 -14.57 -13.09
C LEU A 137 -15.02 -14.79 -12.81
N ASN A 138 -15.39 -16.05 -12.59
CA ASN A 138 -16.72 -16.49 -12.20
C ASN A 138 -16.66 -17.32 -10.92
N GLU A 139 -17.82 -17.67 -10.37
CA GLU A 139 -17.91 -18.42 -9.11
C GLU A 139 -17.21 -19.79 -9.17
N GLU A 140 -17.30 -20.48 -10.31
CA GLU A 140 -16.69 -21.80 -10.52
C GLU A 140 -15.16 -21.74 -10.53
N LYS A 141 -14.59 -20.63 -11.04
CA LYS A 141 -13.13 -20.40 -11.14
C LYS A 141 -12.51 -19.84 -9.86
N LEU A 142 -13.27 -19.62 -8.78
CA LEU A 142 -12.73 -19.06 -7.54
C LEU A 142 -11.66 -19.94 -6.89
N VAL A 143 -11.82 -21.27 -6.95
CA VAL A 143 -10.84 -22.20 -6.37
C VAL A 143 -9.51 -22.11 -7.13
N GLU A 144 -9.58 -22.17 -8.47
CA GLU A 144 -8.41 -22.00 -9.34
C GLU A 144 -7.72 -20.65 -9.09
N PHE A 145 -8.51 -19.56 -9.00
CA PHE A 145 -7.99 -18.24 -8.67
C PHE A 145 -7.28 -18.20 -7.31
N SER A 146 -7.86 -18.84 -6.29
CA SER A 146 -7.29 -18.91 -4.94
C SER A 146 -5.95 -19.65 -4.95
N GLU A 147 -5.89 -20.81 -5.61
CA GLU A 147 -4.69 -21.64 -5.71
C GLU A 147 -3.58 -20.95 -6.51
N LYS A 148 -3.91 -20.42 -7.69
CA LYS A 148 -2.97 -19.72 -8.57
C LYS A 148 -2.28 -18.54 -7.89
N ASN A 149 -3.00 -17.83 -7.02
CA ASN A 149 -2.50 -16.65 -6.32
C ASN A 149 -2.04 -16.93 -4.88
N ASN A 150 -2.01 -18.20 -4.46
CA ASN A 150 -1.63 -18.63 -3.10
C ASN A 150 -2.43 -17.89 -2.00
N ILE A 151 -3.74 -17.75 -2.23
CA ILE A 151 -4.69 -17.12 -1.30
C ILE A 151 -5.42 -18.24 -0.55
N GLU A 152 -5.56 -18.09 0.76
CA GLU A 152 -6.43 -18.96 1.55
C GLU A 152 -7.90 -18.65 1.24
N MET A 153 -8.69 -19.66 0.91
CA MET A 153 -10.08 -19.50 0.47
C MET A 153 -10.97 -18.73 1.46
N GLY A 154 -10.72 -18.87 2.76
CA GLY A 154 -11.43 -18.09 3.79
C GLY A 154 -11.18 -16.58 3.68
N ASN A 155 -9.93 -16.18 3.38
CA ASN A 155 -9.58 -14.77 3.19
C ASN A 155 -10.13 -14.24 1.86
N LEU A 156 -10.13 -15.07 0.80
CA LEU A 156 -10.77 -14.72 -0.48
C LEU A 156 -12.27 -14.45 -0.31
N LYS A 157 -12.99 -15.37 0.34
CA LYS A 157 -14.42 -15.19 0.63
C LYS A 157 -14.69 -13.94 1.45
N THR A 158 -13.89 -13.71 2.50
CA THR A 158 -14.00 -12.49 3.32
C THR A 158 -13.82 -11.22 2.48
N ALA A 159 -12.86 -11.19 1.56
CA ALA A 159 -12.65 -10.05 0.67
C ALA A 159 -13.85 -9.82 -0.27
N ILE A 160 -14.39 -10.89 -0.86
CA ILE A 160 -15.58 -10.85 -1.72
C ILE A 160 -16.80 -10.34 -0.94
N ASP A 161 -17.04 -10.87 0.27
CA ASP A 161 -18.17 -10.46 1.12
C ASP A 161 -18.11 -8.98 1.47
N ILE A 162 -16.91 -8.46 1.77
CA ILE A 162 -16.69 -7.02 2.01
C ILE A 162 -17.02 -6.22 0.75
N LEU A 163 -16.51 -6.61 -0.42
CA LEU A 163 -16.77 -5.91 -1.68
C LEU A 163 -18.26 -5.93 -2.08
N MET A 164 -18.98 -7.03 -1.82
CA MET A 164 -20.42 -7.12 -2.07
C MET A 164 -21.21 -6.25 -1.09
N ARG A 165 -20.86 -6.28 0.20
CA ARG A 165 -21.50 -5.48 1.24
C ARG A 165 -21.31 -3.97 0.99
N ASP A 166 -20.12 -3.58 0.54
CA ASP A 166 -19.76 -2.18 0.28
C ASP A 166 -20.24 -1.71 -1.11
N ASP A 167 -21.07 -2.51 -1.79
CA ASP A 167 -21.65 -2.26 -3.12
C ASP A 167 -20.62 -1.96 -4.22
N VAL A 168 -19.44 -2.60 -4.11
CA VAL A 168 -18.34 -2.47 -5.08
C VAL A 168 -18.45 -3.52 -6.19
N ILE A 169 -18.98 -4.70 -5.88
CA ILE A 169 -19.21 -5.77 -6.85
C ILE A 169 -20.62 -6.35 -6.71
N GLU A 170 -21.11 -6.97 -7.77
CA GLU A 170 -22.32 -7.79 -7.77
C GLU A 170 -22.08 -9.12 -8.47
N LEU A 171 -22.82 -10.16 -8.05
CA LEU A 171 -22.83 -11.47 -8.70
C LEU A 171 -24.08 -11.57 -9.56
N LYS A 172 -23.93 -11.71 -10.88
CA LYS A 172 -25.03 -11.89 -11.84
C LYS A 172 -24.72 -13.08 -12.74
N ASN A 173 -25.64 -14.04 -12.78
CA ASN A 173 -25.53 -15.25 -13.61
C ASN A 173 -24.20 -16.02 -13.40
N GLY A 174 -23.70 -16.07 -12.16
CA GLY A 174 -22.43 -16.73 -11.82
C GLY A 174 -21.16 -15.90 -12.09
N TYR A 175 -21.29 -14.72 -12.69
CA TYR A 175 -20.17 -13.81 -12.97
C TYR A 175 -20.15 -12.62 -12.02
N TYR A 176 -18.95 -12.30 -11.52
CA TYR A 176 -18.74 -11.09 -10.76
C TYR A 176 -18.66 -9.89 -11.72
N ASN A 177 -19.32 -8.79 -11.36
CA ASN A 177 -19.29 -7.54 -12.11
C ASN A 177 -18.92 -6.40 -11.15
N VAL A 178 -18.08 -5.48 -11.60
CA VAL A 178 -17.72 -4.29 -10.81
C VAL A 178 -18.78 -3.22 -10.96
N LYS A 179 -19.21 -2.64 -9.85
CA LYS A 179 -19.99 -1.41 -9.79
C LYS A 179 -19.04 -0.23 -9.64
N ARG A 180 -18.95 0.62 -10.66
CA ARG A 180 -17.99 1.73 -10.73
C ARG A 180 -18.44 2.96 -9.93
N THR A 181 -18.77 2.74 -8.66
CA THR A 181 -19.26 3.76 -7.71
C THR A 181 -18.11 4.46 -7.00
N LYS A 182 -18.42 5.48 -6.19
CA LYS A 182 -17.45 6.10 -5.27
C LYS A 182 -16.78 5.07 -4.34
N ALA A 183 -17.51 4.06 -3.88
CA ALA A 183 -16.97 3.00 -3.01
C ALA A 183 -15.89 2.16 -3.73
N PHE A 184 -16.06 1.89 -5.03
CA PHE A 184 -15.05 1.23 -5.84
C PHE A 184 -13.75 2.02 -5.89
N PHE A 185 -13.80 3.31 -6.22
CA PHE A 185 -12.60 4.14 -6.30
C PHE A 185 -11.92 4.35 -4.93
N LEU A 186 -12.71 4.47 -3.85
CA LEU A 186 -12.16 4.50 -2.49
C LEU A 186 -11.46 3.19 -2.12
N THR A 187 -11.99 2.05 -2.56
CA THR A 187 -11.34 0.74 -2.37
C THR A 187 -9.98 0.69 -3.07
N LEU A 188 -9.86 1.25 -4.28
CA LEU A 188 -8.58 1.32 -5.00
C LEU A 188 -7.54 2.21 -4.28
N LEU A 189 -7.99 3.18 -3.48
CA LEU A 189 -7.15 4.10 -2.72
C LEU A 189 -6.96 3.68 -1.26
N GLU A 190 -7.47 2.55 -0.81
CA GLU A 190 -7.43 2.15 0.61
C GLU A 190 -6.00 1.96 1.16
N LYS A 191 -5.04 1.65 0.28
CA LYS A 191 -3.60 1.62 0.61
C LYS A 191 -2.95 3.01 0.62
N TYR A 192 -3.57 3.96 -0.06
CA TYR A 192 -3.07 5.31 -0.30
C TYR A 192 -4.13 6.31 0.13
N PRO A 193 -4.51 6.32 1.43
CA PRO A 193 -5.53 7.24 1.91
C PRO A 193 -5.11 8.67 1.58
N VAL A 194 -6.09 9.47 1.17
CA VAL A 194 -5.93 10.86 0.80
C VAL A 194 -7.12 11.67 1.26
N GLU A 195 -6.82 12.75 1.96
CA GLU A 195 -7.77 13.80 2.30
C GLU A 195 -7.16 15.13 1.80
N TYR A 196 -7.93 15.88 1.02
CA TYR A 196 -7.41 17.02 0.25
C TYR A 196 -6.87 18.17 1.11
N SER A 197 -7.53 18.49 2.22
CA SER A 197 -7.10 19.51 3.16
C SER A 197 -5.83 19.08 3.90
N HIS A 198 -5.78 17.83 4.36
CA HIS A 198 -4.63 17.27 5.07
C HIS A 198 -3.40 17.21 4.17
N ILE A 199 -3.54 16.70 2.95
CA ILE A 199 -2.40 16.60 2.02
C ILE A 199 -1.94 17.98 1.55
N SER A 200 -2.85 18.94 1.35
CA SER A 200 -2.49 20.31 0.99
C SER A 200 -1.65 20.96 2.09
N GLU A 201 -2.09 20.87 3.35
CA GLU A 201 -1.31 21.38 4.50
C GLU A 201 0.03 20.65 4.63
N PHE A 202 0.05 19.33 4.43
CA PHE A 202 1.24 18.51 4.47
C PHE A 202 2.29 18.95 3.44
N ILE A 203 1.86 19.17 2.18
CA ILE A 203 2.73 19.64 1.09
C ILE A 203 3.31 21.02 1.41
N GLU A 204 2.49 21.96 1.87
CA GLU A 204 2.95 23.32 2.21
C GLU A 204 3.98 23.33 3.34
N LYS A 205 3.72 22.59 4.42
CA LYS A 205 4.64 22.48 5.56
C LYS A 205 5.94 21.80 5.15
N SER A 206 5.85 20.72 4.38
CA SER A 206 7.03 20.01 3.86
C SER A 206 7.87 20.92 2.97
N TYR A 207 7.25 21.62 2.02
CA TYR A 207 7.94 22.58 1.15
C TYR A 207 8.66 23.66 1.95
N LYS A 208 8.00 24.26 2.95
CA LYS A 208 8.60 25.25 3.84
C LYS A 208 9.75 24.69 4.67
N ALA A 209 9.67 23.44 5.12
CA ALA A 209 10.72 22.80 5.90
C ALA A 209 11.99 22.56 5.06
N PHE A 210 11.85 22.04 3.84
CA PHE A 210 12.95 21.84 2.90
C PHE A 210 13.55 23.18 2.43
N SER A 211 12.71 24.15 2.06
CA SER A 211 13.16 25.46 1.58
C SER A 211 13.93 26.24 2.65
N ALA A 212 13.56 26.08 3.92
CA ALA A 212 14.26 26.67 5.05
C ALA A 212 15.50 25.87 5.50
N GLY A 213 15.81 24.74 4.86
CA GLY A 213 16.92 23.86 5.25
C GLY A 213 16.75 23.16 6.60
N ARG A 214 15.53 23.18 7.19
CA ARG A 214 15.22 22.51 8.46
C ARG A 214 15.26 20.99 8.34
N VAL A 215 14.86 20.49 7.18
CA VAL A 215 14.98 19.08 6.79
C VAL A 215 15.79 18.97 5.52
N ARG A 216 16.53 17.87 5.40
CA ARG A 216 17.34 17.51 4.23
C ARG A 216 16.92 16.19 3.62
N SER A 217 16.08 15.39 4.28
CA SER A 217 15.54 14.13 3.75
C SER A 217 14.08 13.96 4.17
N LEU A 218 13.35 13.11 3.46
CA LEU A 218 11.93 12.84 3.77
C LEU A 218 11.77 12.16 5.15
N SER A 219 12.73 11.33 5.55
CA SER A 219 12.74 10.65 6.85
C SER A 219 12.86 11.60 8.05
N GLN A 220 13.23 12.87 7.82
CA GLN A 220 13.30 13.89 8.87
C GLN A 220 11.98 14.62 9.08
N LEU A 221 10.99 14.45 8.20
CA LEU A 221 9.64 14.93 8.46
C LEU A 221 9.04 14.09 9.59
N LEU A 222 8.50 14.76 10.61
CA LEU A 222 7.93 14.09 11.78
C LEU A 222 6.41 14.10 11.70
N GLN A 223 5.77 12.93 11.79
CA GLN A 223 4.32 12.80 11.77
C GLN A 223 3.62 13.69 12.81
N SER A 224 4.24 13.86 13.98
CA SER A 224 3.71 14.69 15.07
C SER A 224 3.46 16.16 14.68
N GLU A 225 4.07 16.66 13.61
CA GLU A 225 3.89 18.04 13.13
C GLU A 225 2.63 18.24 12.25
N PHE A 226 1.99 17.14 11.83
CA PHE A 226 0.93 17.16 10.81
C PHE A 226 -0.46 16.78 11.34
N LYS A 227 -0.59 16.26 12.57
CA LYS A 227 -1.89 15.83 13.16
C LYS A 227 -2.71 14.89 12.26
N ILE A 228 -2.04 14.03 11.49
CA ILE A 228 -2.67 13.04 10.60
C ILE A 228 -2.38 11.61 11.05
N SER A 229 -3.17 10.66 10.53
CA SER A 229 -2.95 9.24 10.80
C SER A 229 -1.62 8.73 10.22
N SER A 230 -1.10 7.63 10.75
CA SER A 230 0.16 7.03 10.26
C SER A 230 0.02 6.54 8.82
N ALA A 231 -1.17 6.10 8.42
CA ALA A 231 -1.48 5.67 7.06
C ALA A 231 -1.45 6.84 6.07
N GLU A 232 -2.08 7.97 6.42
CA GLU A 232 -2.01 9.20 5.62
C GLU A 232 -0.58 9.74 5.55
N PHE A 233 0.14 9.79 6.67
CA PHE A 233 1.52 10.27 6.69
C PHE A 233 2.41 9.47 5.74
N LYS A 234 2.33 8.13 5.80
CA LYS A 234 3.06 7.25 4.88
C LYS A 234 2.66 7.47 3.43
N SER A 235 1.36 7.56 3.15
CA SER A 235 0.80 7.86 1.83
C SER A 235 1.33 9.18 1.26
N TYR A 236 1.37 10.24 2.08
CA TYR A 236 1.79 11.58 1.65
C TYR A 236 3.30 11.67 1.44
N ILE A 237 4.10 11.03 2.30
CA ILE A 237 5.55 10.92 2.09
C ILE A 237 5.84 10.17 0.77
N ASP A 238 5.13 9.07 0.50
CA ASP A 238 5.28 8.30 -0.75
C ASP A 238 4.90 9.14 -1.97
N ALA A 239 3.83 9.93 -1.88
CA ALA A 239 3.39 10.82 -2.94
C ALA A 239 4.43 11.92 -3.23
N ILE A 240 5.01 12.54 -2.20
CA ILE A 240 6.09 13.52 -2.36
C ILE A 240 7.33 12.85 -2.96
N LYS A 241 7.77 11.69 -2.43
CA LYS A 241 8.92 10.92 -2.96
C LYS A 241 8.78 10.65 -4.46
N ARG A 242 7.56 10.31 -4.91
CA ARG A 242 7.25 9.94 -6.31
C ARG A 242 6.72 11.09 -7.17
N SER A 243 6.76 12.32 -6.67
CA SER A 243 6.31 13.52 -7.40
C SER A 243 7.23 13.86 -8.58
N GLY A 244 8.50 13.44 -8.53
CA GLY A 244 9.54 13.89 -9.47
C GLY A 244 10.03 15.32 -9.19
N CYS A 245 9.63 15.92 -8.07
CA CYS A 245 10.00 17.28 -7.67
C CYS A 245 11.21 17.34 -6.75
N LEU A 246 11.74 16.19 -6.32
CA LEU A 246 12.94 16.09 -5.49
C LEU A 246 14.12 15.66 -6.34
N LYS A 247 15.28 16.29 -6.11
CA LYS A 247 16.58 15.83 -6.57
C LYS A 247 17.52 15.66 -5.39
N GLY A 248 18.45 14.72 -5.50
CA GLY A 248 19.55 14.60 -4.55
C GLY A 248 20.31 15.92 -4.45
N LEU A 249 21.03 16.13 -3.35
CA LEU A 249 21.92 17.30 -3.26
C LEU A 249 23.02 17.27 -4.32
N ASP A 250 23.32 16.09 -4.86
CA ASP A 250 24.19 15.79 -5.99
C ASP A 250 23.49 15.81 -7.36
N ASP A 251 22.25 16.32 -7.42
CA ASP A 251 21.39 16.35 -8.60
C ASP A 251 20.94 14.97 -9.14
N SER A 252 21.09 13.90 -8.33
CA SER A 252 20.55 12.57 -8.67
C SER A 252 19.02 12.55 -8.69
N ASP A 253 18.44 11.81 -9.65
CA ASP A 253 16.99 11.62 -9.74
C ASP A 253 16.48 10.49 -8.83
N TYR A 254 17.39 9.69 -8.25
CA TYR A 254 17.04 8.62 -7.33
C TYR A 254 16.88 9.16 -5.90
N ILE A 255 15.64 9.12 -5.39
CA ILE A 255 15.30 9.61 -4.05
C ILE A 255 14.79 8.46 -3.19
N SER A 256 15.53 8.11 -2.15
CA SER A 256 15.04 7.28 -1.04
C SER A 256 14.56 8.16 0.12
N TYR A 257 13.94 7.57 1.14
CA TYR A 257 13.46 8.34 2.30
C TYR A 257 14.61 9.05 3.06
N SER A 258 15.79 8.43 3.10
CA SER A 258 16.96 8.95 3.81
C SER A 258 17.92 9.73 2.91
N THR A 259 17.73 9.69 1.59
CA THR A 259 18.57 10.43 0.63
C THR A 259 18.48 11.93 0.93
N PRO A 260 19.62 12.61 1.17
CA PRO A 260 19.64 14.06 1.23
C PRO A 260 19.19 14.66 -0.11
N ALA A 261 18.14 15.48 -0.09
CA ALA A 261 17.45 15.98 -1.26
C ALA A 261 17.03 17.45 -1.10
N LYS A 262 16.78 18.08 -2.24
CA LYS A 262 16.22 19.43 -2.38
C LYS A 262 14.98 19.38 -3.28
N ILE A 263 14.02 20.25 -3.01
CA ILE A 263 12.86 20.45 -3.90
C ILE A 263 13.29 21.41 -5.01
N VAL A 264 13.08 21.02 -6.27
CA VAL A 264 13.56 21.74 -7.46
C VAL A 264 12.43 22.37 -8.30
N CYS A 265 11.24 22.50 -7.72
CA CYS A 265 10.07 23.10 -8.36
C CYS A 265 9.41 24.13 -7.44
N THR A 266 8.39 24.82 -7.95
CA THR A 266 7.53 25.69 -7.15
C THR A 266 6.61 24.88 -6.23
N LEU A 267 6.05 25.54 -5.20
CA LEU A 267 5.05 24.93 -4.31
C LEU A 267 3.82 24.43 -5.09
N GLU A 268 3.38 25.19 -6.08
CA GLU A 268 2.23 24.83 -6.91
C GLU A 268 2.51 23.57 -7.75
N GLU A 269 3.68 23.51 -8.38
CA GLU A 269 4.11 22.33 -9.14
C GLU A 269 4.26 21.11 -8.22
N LEU A 270 4.81 21.28 -7.01
CA LEU A 270 4.89 20.20 -6.03
C LEU A 270 3.49 19.70 -5.67
N LYS A 271 2.53 20.61 -5.47
CA LYS A 271 1.15 20.25 -5.14
C LYS A 271 0.52 19.43 -6.25
N VAL A 272 0.60 19.90 -7.50
CA VAL A 272 0.09 19.18 -8.67
C VAL A 272 0.76 17.82 -8.80
N CYS A 273 2.09 17.76 -8.81
CA CYS A 273 2.84 16.51 -9.00
C CYS A 273 2.62 15.49 -7.88
N THR A 274 2.42 15.96 -6.63
CA THR A 274 2.09 15.09 -5.50
C THR A 274 0.68 14.51 -5.66
N LEU A 275 -0.31 15.28 -6.09
CA LEU A 275 -1.67 14.78 -6.29
C LEU A 275 -1.80 13.86 -7.52
N CYS A 276 -0.99 14.08 -8.55
CA CYS A 276 -0.87 13.16 -9.70
C CYS A 276 -0.59 11.70 -9.26
N TYR A 277 0.09 11.51 -8.12
CA TYR A 277 0.34 10.18 -7.56
C TYR A 277 -0.95 9.37 -7.36
N TYR A 278 -1.99 9.97 -6.78
CA TYR A 278 -3.25 9.27 -6.45
C TYR A 278 -4.05 8.92 -7.70
N VAL A 279 -4.09 9.84 -8.67
CA VAL A 279 -4.74 9.58 -9.97
C VAL A 279 -4.07 8.40 -10.66
N LYS A 280 -2.73 8.34 -10.66
CA LYS A 280 -1.97 7.19 -11.18
C LYS A 280 -2.26 5.90 -10.43
N ARG A 281 -2.41 5.95 -9.10
CA ARG A 281 -2.74 4.75 -8.31
C ARG A 281 -4.07 4.16 -8.74
N VAL A 282 -5.08 4.97 -8.99
CA VAL A 282 -6.36 4.48 -9.54
C VAL A 282 -6.16 3.90 -10.94
N LEU A 283 -5.59 4.68 -11.86
CA LEU A 283 -5.45 4.28 -13.27
C LEU A 283 -4.54 3.06 -13.48
N SER A 284 -3.63 2.78 -12.55
CA SER A 284 -2.80 1.57 -12.58
C SER A 284 -3.58 0.28 -12.30
N GLN A 285 -4.76 0.38 -11.68
CA GLN A 285 -5.60 -0.76 -11.31
C GLN A 285 -6.80 -0.94 -12.24
N THR A 286 -7.18 0.09 -12.99
CA THR A 286 -8.36 0.10 -13.87
C THR A 286 -8.26 1.20 -14.92
N PHE A 287 -9.04 1.10 -16.00
CA PHE A 287 -9.33 2.24 -16.87
C PHE A 287 -10.45 3.08 -16.25
N VAL A 288 -10.55 4.36 -16.60
CA VAL A 288 -11.59 5.27 -16.05
C VAL A 288 -12.30 5.99 -17.17
N PHE A 289 -13.63 5.92 -17.20
CA PHE A 289 -14.43 6.66 -18.18
C PHE A 289 -14.45 8.15 -17.83
N LYS A 290 -14.58 9.00 -18.84
CA LYS A 290 -14.60 10.46 -18.67
C LYS A 290 -15.66 10.94 -17.70
N GLU A 291 -16.85 10.33 -17.69
CA GLU A 291 -17.91 10.70 -16.74
C GLU A 291 -17.56 10.32 -15.28
N GLU A 292 -16.71 9.31 -15.08
CA GLU A 292 -16.28 8.85 -13.76
C GLU A 292 -15.12 9.67 -13.19
N MET A 293 -14.46 10.47 -14.04
CA MET A 293 -13.38 11.36 -13.62
C MET A 293 -13.86 12.40 -12.60
N ASP A 294 -15.14 12.76 -12.61
CA ASP A 294 -15.75 13.61 -11.60
C ASP A 294 -15.73 12.98 -10.20
N ILE A 295 -15.81 11.66 -10.11
CA ILE A 295 -15.68 10.94 -8.83
C ILE A 295 -14.24 11.07 -8.32
N LEU A 296 -13.24 10.94 -9.20
CA LEU A 296 -11.83 11.14 -8.81
C LEU A 296 -11.56 12.57 -8.36
N LYS A 297 -12.13 13.55 -9.05
CA LYS A 297 -12.10 14.96 -8.67
C LYS A 297 -12.69 15.17 -7.27
N GLU A 298 -13.81 14.52 -6.97
CA GLU A 298 -14.41 14.59 -5.64
C GLU A 298 -13.50 13.98 -4.57
N ILE A 299 -13.06 12.73 -4.74
CA ILE A 299 -12.38 11.98 -3.67
C ILE A 299 -10.92 12.40 -3.43
N ILE A 300 -10.19 12.83 -4.47
CA ILE A 300 -8.76 13.19 -4.36
C ILE A 300 -8.60 14.70 -4.16
N PHE A 301 -9.46 15.51 -4.80
CA PHE A 301 -9.28 16.96 -4.92
C PHE A 301 -10.34 17.76 -4.16
N SER A 302 -11.30 17.11 -3.49
CA SER A 302 -12.43 17.79 -2.82
C SER A 302 -13.14 18.80 -3.75
N ASN A 303 -13.31 18.40 -5.02
CA ASN A 303 -13.89 19.23 -6.09
C ASN A 303 -13.08 20.48 -6.51
N ASP A 304 -11.80 20.58 -6.16
CA ASP A 304 -10.91 21.61 -6.70
C ASP A 304 -10.63 21.36 -8.19
N LYS A 305 -11.45 21.99 -9.03
CA LYS A 305 -11.41 21.84 -10.49
C LYS A 305 -10.08 22.30 -11.09
N ILE A 306 -9.50 23.38 -10.57
CA ILE A 306 -8.30 24.00 -11.14
C ILE A 306 -7.10 23.06 -10.96
N ILE A 307 -6.91 22.53 -9.75
CA ILE A 307 -5.82 21.60 -9.47
C ILE A 307 -6.04 20.27 -10.20
N PHE A 308 -7.27 19.79 -10.26
CA PHE A 308 -7.63 18.58 -10.99
C PHE A 308 -7.27 18.66 -12.48
N GLU A 309 -7.69 19.72 -13.18
CA GLU A 309 -7.38 19.93 -14.60
C GLU A 309 -5.86 20.03 -14.83
N LYS A 310 -5.14 20.76 -13.96
CA LYS A 310 -3.67 20.83 -14.02
C LYS A 310 -3.00 19.47 -13.83
N CYS A 311 -3.55 18.60 -12.97
CA CYS A 311 -3.02 17.26 -12.77
C CYS A 311 -3.22 16.39 -14.02
N LEU A 312 -4.40 16.41 -14.63
CA LEU A 312 -4.67 15.66 -15.86
C LEU A 312 -3.80 16.12 -17.01
N ASP A 313 -3.71 17.44 -17.23
CA ASP A 313 -2.84 18.02 -18.26
C ASP A 313 -1.38 17.63 -18.06
N THR A 314 -0.91 17.63 -16.81
CA THR A 314 0.46 17.24 -16.47
C THR A 314 0.72 15.77 -16.81
N LEU A 315 -0.20 14.89 -16.43
CA LEU A 315 -0.09 13.45 -16.68
C LEU A 315 -0.12 13.13 -18.18
N LEU A 316 -1.02 13.76 -18.93
CA LEU A 316 -1.13 13.60 -20.40
C LEU A 316 0.12 14.13 -21.11
N LYS A 317 0.60 15.33 -20.77
CA LYS A 317 1.80 15.92 -21.38
C LYS A 317 3.06 15.09 -21.15
N ARG A 318 3.15 14.42 -20.00
CA ARG A 318 4.27 13.52 -19.67
C ARG A 318 4.12 12.13 -20.29
N GLY A 319 2.98 11.82 -20.91
CA GLY A 319 2.68 10.48 -21.43
C GLY A 319 2.48 9.43 -20.34
N GLU A 320 2.26 9.84 -19.08
CA GLU A 320 2.03 8.92 -17.96
C GLU A 320 0.61 8.33 -17.99
N ILE A 321 -0.32 9.01 -18.66
CA ILE A 321 -1.67 8.54 -18.96
C ILE A 321 -2.03 8.84 -20.41
N THR A 322 -2.94 8.06 -20.98
CA THR A 322 -3.48 8.24 -22.34
C THR A 322 -5.00 8.33 -22.28
N GLU A 323 -5.60 9.23 -23.06
CA GLU A 323 -7.05 9.29 -23.31
C GLU A 323 -7.36 8.71 -24.69
N LEU A 324 -8.23 7.69 -24.75
CA LEU A 324 -8.71 7.10 -25.98
C LEU A 324 -10.23 6.88 -25.89
N GLU A 325 -10.98 7.45 -26.83
CA GLU A 325 -12.44 7.32 -26.91
C GLU A 325 -13.19 7.61 -25.59
N ASN A 326 -12.81 8.69 -24.89
CA ASN A 326 -13.33 9.08 -23.56
C ASN A 326 -12.98 8.11 -22.42
N VAL A 327 -11.94 7.29 -22.58
CA VAL A 327 -11.41 6.41 -21.54
C VAL A 327 -9.97 6.77 -21.24
N TYR A 328 -9.65 6.92 -19.96
CA TYR A 328 -8.30 7.18 -19.46
C TYR A 328 -7.61 5.89 -19.05
N PHE A 329 -6.36 5.73 -19.48
CA PHE A 329 -5.51 4.58 -19.19
C PHE A 329 -4.19 5.02 -18.58
N TYR A 330 -3.67 4.24 -17.63
CA TYR A 330 -2.28 4.39 -17.21
C TYR A 330 -1.34 3.87 -18.30
N THR A 331 -0.34 4.67 -18.66
CA THR A 331 0.68 4.30 -19.65
C THR A 331 2.02 4.19 -18.91
N PRO A 332 2.55 2.96 -18.72
CA PRO A 332 3.89 2.80 -18.16
C PRO A 332 4.89 3.39 -19.16
N VAL A 333 5.50 4.51 -18.80
CA VAL A 333 6.60 5.15 -19.56
C VAL A 333 7.91 4.42 -19.29
#